data_AF-M9LHG8-F1
#
_entry.id   AF-M9LHG8-F1
#
_cell.length_a   1.000
_cell.length_b   1.000
_cell.length_c   1.000
_cell.angle_alpha   90.00
_cell.angle_beta   90.00
_cell.angle_gamma   90.00
#
_symmetry.space_group_name_H-M   'P 1'
#
loop_
_entity.id
_entity.type
_entity.pdbx_description
1 polymer ?
#
loop_
_entity_poly.entity_id
_entity_poly.type
_entity_poly.pdbx_seq_one_letter_code
_entity_poly.pdbx_strand_id
1 'polypeptide(L)'
;MVTTHSPAFIDLSRNNTTIIRVESGDDGEINGTTLFRPEKAKLNDDDKQRLKLLNVCDPYVAEFFFGGHIVIVEGDTEYTAFKYAILKEPEKFRNVQIIRARGKATIVSLVKILNHFETKYSVLHDSDTPLTRDAKRSNSAWTTNQNILDLVNLHKDKSKVRLVASIPNLEKAFFGEEVRNEKPYNALMMMSKNDANIKKIEELLLSLIDHTKHTPDGCMEWTNIMELKDAVERAAALSEIASTEKEIAVGEEPPSKIGHNRA
;
A
#
# COMPACT_ATOMS: atom_id res chain seq x y z
N MET A 1 -22.68 -26.36 10.23
CA MET A 1 -21.27 -26.09 9.90
C MET A 1 -21.14 -26.17 8.39
N VAL A 2 -20.54 -25.16 7.76
CA VAL A 2 -20.36 -25.10 6.29
C VAL A 2 -18.87 -24.98 6.04
N THR A 3 -18.35 -25.73 5.07
CA THR A 3 -17.01 -25.54 4.51
C THR A 3 -17.14 -24.80 3.18
N THR A 4 -16.22 -23.88 2.90
CA THR A 4 -16.27 -23.06 1.69
C THR A 4 -14.86 -22.70 1.24
N HIS A 5 -14.65 -22.71 -0.07
CA HIS A 5 -13.50 -22.07 -0.73
C HIS A 5 -13.89 -20.72 -1.35
N SER A 6 -15.14 -20.29 -1.16
CA SER A 6 -15.66 -19.05 -1.70
C SER A 6 -15.61 -17.94 -0.64
N PRO A 7 -14.96 -16.79 -0.94
CA PRO A 7 -14.88 -15.63 -0.04
C PRO A 7 -16.26 -15.04 0.25
N ALA A 8 -17.22 -15.18 -0.66
CA ALA A 8 -18.57 -14.62 -0.52
C ALA A 8 -19.37 -15.20 0.66
N PHE A 9 -18.96 -16.35 1.20
CA PHE A 9 -19.56 -16.96 2.39
C PHE A 9 -18.98 -16.42 3.70
N ILE A 10 -17.98 -15.54 3.64
CA ILE A 10 -17.27 -15.01 4.80
C ILE A 10 -17.67 -13.54 5.01
N ASP A 11 -18.46 -13.28 6.04
CA ASP A 11 -18.82 -11.92 6.48
C ASP A 11 -18.23 -11.63 7.86
N LEU A 12 -17.13 -10.87 7.87
CA LEU A 12 -16.39 -10.48 9.07
C LEU A 12 -17.10 -9.40 9.91
N SER A 13 -18.17 -8.80 9.40
CA SER A 13 -18.92 -7.76 10.11
C SER A 13 -19.94 -8.33 11.11
N ARG A 14 -20.21 -9.64 11.07
CA ARG A 14 -21.24 -10.31 11.88
C ARG A 14 -20.67 -11.00 13.13
N ASN A 15 -21.41 -10.94 14.24
CA ASN A 15 -21.00 -11.49 15.54
C ASN A 15 -21.20 -13.01 15.72
N ASN A 16 -21.76 -13.70 14.74
CA ASN A 16 -22.18 -15.11 14.83
C ASN A 16 -21.32 -16.07 13.99
N THR A 17 -20.24 -15.59 13.38
CA THR A 17 -19.39 -16.38 12.49
C THR A 17 -18.10 -16.78 13.20
N THR A 18 -18.08 -18.00 13.75
CA THR A 18 -16.80 -18.64 14.08
C THR A 18 -16.16 -19.10 12.78
N ILE A 19 -15.06 -18.47 12.38
CA ILE A 19 -14.29 -18.87 11.19
C ILE A 19 -13.11 -19.72 11.65
N ILE A 20 -12.98 -20.89 11.03
CA ILE A 20 -11.88 -21.82 11.22
C ILE A 20 -11.14 -21.90 9.89
N ARG A 21 -9.85 -21.51 9.89
CA ARG A 21 -8.98 -21.71 8.75
C ARG A 21 -8.23 -23.02 8.96
N VAL A 22 -8.31 -23.90 7.97
CA VAL A 22 -7.58 -25.18 7.96
C VAL A 22 -6.63 -25.13 6.78
N GLU A 23 -5.35 -25.33 7.04
CA GLU A 23 -4.31 -25.34 6.02
C GLU A 23 -3.42 -26.57 6.18
N SER A 24 -2.91 -27.10 5.06
CA SER A 24 -1.86 -28.11 5.06
C SER A 24 -0.51 -27.38 4.94
N GLY A 25 0.40 -27.64 5.87
CA GLY A 25 1.79 -27.20 5.77
C GLY A 25 2.51 -27.87 4.61
N ASP A 26 3.68 -27.34 4.25
CA ASP A 26 4.53 -27.88 3.17
C ASP A 26 5.04 -29.31 3.47
N ASP A 27 5.02 -29.70 4.74
CA ASP A 27 5.34 -31.03 5.26
C ASP A 27 4.13 -32.01 5.26
N GLY A 28 2.95 -31.54 4.84
CA GLY A 28 1.71 -32.30 4.87
C GLY A 28 1.02 -32.32 6.23
N GLU A 29 1.52 -31.62 7.26
CA GLU A 29 0.83 -31.48 8.53
C GLU A 29 -0.40 -30.57 8.39
N ILE A 30 -1.54 -31.02 8.91
CA ILE A 30 -2.76 -30.20 8.90
C ILE A 30 -2.71 -29.26 10.11
N ASN A 31 -2.50 -27.99 9.81
CA ASN A 31 -2.55 -26.90 10.78
C ASN A 31 -3.96 -26.27 10.76
N GLY A 32 -4.69 -26.43 11.86
CA GLY A 32 -6.00 -25.82 12.05
C GLY A 32 -5.90 -24.54 12.85
N THR A 33 -5.79 -23.38 12.19
CA THR A 33 -5.89 -22.08 12.87
C THR A 33 -7.36 -21.74 13.14
N THR A 34 -7.83 -22.14 14.32
CA THR A 34 -9.16 -21.80 14.86
C THR A 34 -8.98 -20.58 15.78
N LEU A 35 -9.61 -19.42 15.63
CA LEU A 35 -11.05 -19.16 15.83
C LEU A 35 -11.24 -17.63 15.70
N PHE A 36 -11.68 -17.09 14.56
CA PHE A 36 -12.09 -15.68 14.56
C PHE A 36 -13.38 -15.53 15.33
N ARG A 37 -13.27 -14.77 16.42
CA ARG A 37 -14.39 -14.17 17.15
C ARG A 37 -14.13 -12.68 17.14
N PRO A 38 -15.09 -11.84 16.70
CA PRO A 38 -14.89 -10.39 16.67
C PRO A 38 -14.38 -9.83 18.00
N GLU A 39 -14.78 -10.43 19.12
CA GLU A 39 -14.36 -10.05 20.47
C GLU A 39 -12.85 -10.31 20.72
N LYS A 40 -12.28 -11.35 20.11
CA LYS A 40 -10.83 -11.64 20.22
C LYS A 40 -10.00 -10.78 19.27
N ALA A 41 -10.53 -10.43 18.11
CA ALA A 41 -9.88 -9.56 17.15
C ALA A 41 -9.88 -8.07 17.57
N LYS A 42 -10.53 -7.72 18.70
CA LYS A 42 -10.62 -6.35 19.24
C LYS A 42 -11.12 -5.34 18.18
N LEU A 43 -12.10 -5.77 17.38
CA LEU A 43 -12.77 -4.93 16.40
C LEU A 43 -13.83 -4.09 17.10
N ASN A 44 -13.73 -2.77 17.00
CA ASN A 44 -14.74 -1.85 17.51
C ASN A 44 -15.88 -1.68 16.47
N ASP A 45 -16.92 -0.91 16.82
CA ASP A 45 -18.08 -0.73 15.93
C ASP A 45 -17.70 -0.04 14.61
N ASP A 46 -16.76 0.91 14.65
CA ASP A 46 -16.24 1.54 13.43
C ASP A 46 -15.50 0.53 12.55
N ASP A 47 -14.71 -0.38 13.12
CA ASP A 47 -14.03 -1.43 12.38
C ASP A 47 -15.06 -2.32 11.68
N LYS A 48 -16.11 -2.74 12.39
CA LYS A 48 -17.19 -3.56 11.82
C LYS A 48 -17.91 -2.83 10.70
N GLN A 49 -18.17 -1.53 10.86
CA GLN A 49 -18.77 -0.70 9.82
C GLN A 49 -17.87 -0.59 8.59
N ARG A 50 -16.57 -0.32 8.77
CA ARG A 50 -15.59 -0.27 7.66
C ARG A 50 -15.52 -1.60 6.92
N LEU A 51 -15.43 -2.71 7.64
CA LEU A 51 -15.37 -4.05 7.05
C LEU A 51 -16.66 -4.41 6.31
N LYS A 52 -17.82 -4.02 6.84
CA LYS A 52 -19.11 -4.20 6.16
C LYS A 52 -19.15 -3.42 4.85
N LEU A 53 -18.72 -2.16 4.86
CA LEU A 53 -18.66 -1.33 3.65
C LEU A 53 -17.63 -1.89 2.66
N LEU A 54 -16.48 -2.35 3.15
CA LEU A 54 -15.46 -2.99 2.31
C LEU A 54 -16.00 -4.23 1.61
N ASN A 55 -16.70 -5.12 2.32
CA ASN A 55 -17.34 -6.30 1.73
C ASN A 55 -18.37 -5.96 0.64
N VAL A 56 -19.11 -4.85 0.80
CA VAL A 56 -20.02 -4.36 -0.25
C VAL A 56 -19.25 -3.86 -1.47
N CYS A 57 -18.11 -3.20 -1.25
CA CYS A 57 -17.28 -2.64 -2.32
C CYS A 57 -16.33 -3.64 -2.99
N ASP A 58 -16.02 -4.74 -2.32
CA ASP A 58 -15.12 -5.80 -2.77
C ASP A 58 -15.52 -7.15 -2.12
N PRO A 59 -16.36 -7.95 -2.78
CA PRO A 59 -16.82 -9.24 -2.23
C PRO A 59 -15.71 -10.30 -2.19
N TYR A 60 -14.55 -10.03 -2.82
CA TYR A 60 -13.40 -10.91 -2.85
C TYR A 60 -12.36 -10.54 -1.79
N VAL A 61 -12.60 -9.51 -0.97
CA VAL A 61 -11.66 -9.13 0.09
C VAL A 61 -11.30 -10.32 0.98
N ALA A 62 -12.26 -11.19 1.30
CA ALA A 62 -12.05 -12.36 2.13
C ALA A 62 -11.20 -13.46 1.47
N GLU A 63 -10.70 -13.29 0.24
CA GLU A 63 -9.77 -14.24 -0.38
C GLU A 63 -8.49 -14.44 0.43
N PHE A 64 -8.15 -13.49 1.32
CA PHE A 64 -6.95 -13.58 2.17
C PHE A 64 -7.01 -14.76 3.16
N PHE A 65 -8.16 -15.41 3.29
CA PHE A 65 -8.30 -16.66 4.03
C PHE A 65 -7.76 -17.88 3.31
N PHE A 66 -7.56 -17.81 1.99
CA PHE A 66 -7.23 -18.98 1.16
C PHE A 66 -5.75 -19.09 0.81
N GLY A 67 -4.90 -18.21 1.37
CA GLY A 67 -3.44 -18.31 1.29
C GLY A 67 -2.80 -17.31 0.33
N GLY A 68 -1.55 -17.58 -0.02
CA GLY A 68 -0.72 -16.70 -0.85
C GLY A 68 -0.05 -15.55 -0.11
N HIS A 69 0.64 -14.71 -0.87
CA HIS A 69 1.29 -13.49 -0.38
C HIS A 69 0.26 -12.36 -0.33
N ILE A 70 -0.16 -12.01 0.88
CA ILE A 70 -1.14 -10.95 1.11
C ILE A 70 -0.43 -9.59 1.13
N VAL A 71 -0.84 -8.70 0.23
CA VAL A 71 -0.35 -7.33 0.16
C VAL A 71 -1.54 -6.39 0.33
N ILE A 72 -1.63 -5.71 1.46
CA ILE A 72 -2.62 -4.65 1.69
C ILE A 72 -2.08 -3.36 1.08
N VAL A 73 -2.89 -2.73 0.23
CA VAL A 73 -2.63 -1.40 -0.31
C VAL A 73 -3.71 -0.42 0.10
N GLU A 74 -3.36 0.86 0.19
CA GLU A 74 -4.30 1.90 0.60
C GLU A 74 -5.43 2.11 -0.41
N GLY A 75 -5.12 2.25 -1.69
CA GLY A 75 -6.06 2.76 -2.68
C GLY A 75 -6.01 2.10 -4.06
N ASP A 76 -6.72 2.74 -4.98
CA ASP A 76 -6.95 2.24 -6.34
C ASP A 76 -5.68 2.35 -7.19
N THR A 77 -4.83 3.34 -6.94
CA THR A 77 -3.59 3.56 -7.70
C THR A 77 -2.63 2.38 -7.54
N GLU A 78 -2.29 2.02 -6.31
CA GLU A 78 -1.38 0.91 -5.98
C GLU A 78 -1.96 -0.42 -6.45
N TYR A 79 -3.26 -0.63 -6.20
CA TYR A 79 -3.95 -1.84 -6.62
C TYR A 79 -3.83 -2.04 -8.13
N THR A 80 -4.10 -0.98 -8.88
CA THR A 80 -4.09 -1.02 -10.34
C THR A 80 -2.67 -1.20 -10.88
N ALA A 81 -1.69 -0.52 -10.29
CA ALA A 81 -0.28 -0.68 -10.62
C ALA A 81 0.18 -2.14 -10.41
N PHE A 82 -0.11 -2.73 -9.27
CA PHE A 82 0.26 -4.12 -8.99
C PHE A 82 -0.50 -5.12 -9.86
N LYS A 83 -1.79 -4.92 -10.12
CA LYS A 83 -2.52 -5.79 -11.05
C LYS A 83 -1.94 -5.74 -12.47
N TYR A 84 -1.46 -4.60 -12.92
CA TYR A 84 -0.79 -4.49 -14.22
C TYR A 84 0.59 -5.17 -14.23
N ALA A 85 1.37 -5.07 -13.14
CA ALA A 85 2.62 -5.82 -13.00
C ALA A 85 2.38 -7.35 -12.99
N ILE A 86 1.37 -7.81 -12.27
CA ILE A 86 0.95 -9.23 -12.25
C ILE A 86 0.51 -9.68 -13.65
N LEU A 87 -0.20 -8.84 -14.41
CA LEU A 87 -0.62 -9.16 -15.78
C LEU A 87 0.57 -9.33 -16.73
N LYS A 88 1.66 -8.56 -16.52
CA LYS A 88 2.88 -8.64 -17.33
C LYS A 88 3.74 -9.85 -16.98
N GLU A 89 3.82 -10.19 -15.70
CA GLU A 89 4.66 -11.27 -15.18
C GLU A 89 3.85 -12.27 -14.33
N PRO A 90 2.86 -12.98 -14.93
CA PRO A 90 1.90 -13.78 -14.19
C PRO A 90 2.53 -14.96 -13.44
N GLU A 91 3.58 -15.59 -13.98
CA GLU A 91 4.27 -16.69 -13.30
C GLU A 91 5.09 -16.19 -12.11
N LYS A 92 5.71 -15.02 -12.23
CA LYS A 92 6.49 -14.39 -11.15
C LYS A 92 5.61 -14.02 -9.96
N PHE A 93 4.35 -13.66 -10.20
CA PHE A 93 3.41 -13.18 -9.18
C PHE A 93 2.16 -14.07 -9.01
N ARG A 94 2.25 -15.36 -9.38
CA ARG A 94 1.12 -16.31 -9.45
C ARG A 94 0.36 -16.53 -8.13
N ASN A 95 0.99 -16.24 -6.99
CA ASN A 95 0.43 -16.47 -5.66
C ASN A 95 0.31 -15.18 -4.84
N VAL A 96 0.03 -14.05 -5.49
CA VAL A 96 -0.03 -12.74 -4.85
C VAL A 96 -1.46 -12.24 -4.79
N GLN A 97 -1.91 -11.87 -3.60
CA GLN A 97 -3.22 -11.28 -3.38
C GLN A 97 -3.08 -9.83 -2.94
N ILE A 98 -3.55 -8.92 -3.79
CA ILE A 98 -3.60 -7.50 -3.47
C ILE A 98 -4.96 -7.16 -2.86
N ILE A 99 -4.97 -6.73 -1.60
CA ILE A 99 -6.17 -6.25 -0.90
C ILE A 99 -6.17 -4.74 -0.92
N ARG A 100 -7.20 -4.14 -1.51
CA ARG A 100 -7.36 -2.69 -1.51
C ARG A 100 -8.21 -2.24 -0.34
N ALA A 101 -7.60 -1.56 0.63
CA ALA A 101 -8.27 -1.15 1.86
C ALA A 101 -9.27 0.01 1.67
N ARG A 102 -9.11 0.81 0.61
CA ARG A 102 -9.92 2.03 0.35
C ARG A 102 -9.78 3.06 1.48
N GLY A 103 -8.54 3.30 1.88
CA GLY A 103 -8.15 4.28 2.90
C GLY A 103 -7.49 3.65 4.12
N LYS A 104 -6.59 4.42 4.74
CA LYS A 104 -5.72 3.95 5.84
C LYS A 104 -6.47 3.42 7.06
N ALA A 105 -7.62 3.99 7.40
CA ALA A 105 -8.40 3.52 8.55
C ALA A 105 -8.90 2.08 8.37
N THR A 106 -9.12 1.63 7.15
CA THR A 106 -9.50 0.25 6.86
C THR A 106 -8.29 -0.70 6.89
N ILE A 107 -7.09 -0.20 6.58
CA ILE A 107 -5.83 -0.97 6.77
C ILE A 107 -5.72 -1.39 8.24
N VAL A 108 -5.97 -0.48 9.19
CA VAL A 108 -6.00 -0.76 10.63
C VAL A 108 -6.94 -1.92 10.95
N SER A 109 -8.16 -1.93 10.41
CA SER A 109 -9.13 -3.01 10.63
C SER A 109 -8.68 -4.35 10.02
N LEU A 110 -8.08 -4.34 8.83
CA LEU A 110 -7.55 -5.53 8.17
C LEU A 110 -6.35 -6.13 8.93
N VAL A 111 -5.43 -5.28 9.40
CA VAL A 111 -4.26 -5.71 10.19
C VAL A 111 -4.69 -6.41 11.47
N LYS A 112 -5.73 -5.92 12.17
CA LYS A 112 -6.29 -6.61 13.35
C LYS A 112 -6.75 -8.03 13.02
N ILE A 113 -7.41 -8.22 11.88
CA ILE A 113 -7.85 -9.53 11.41
C ILE A 113 -6.64 -10.41 11.10
N LEU A 114 -5.72 -9.95 10.26
CA LEU A 114 -4.56 -10.76 9.83
C LEU A 114 -3.65 -11.16 10.98
N ASN A 115 -3.45 -10.26 11.96
CA ASN A 115 -2.74 -10.59 13.21
C ASN A 115 -3.44 -11.68 14.01
N HIS A 116 -4.77 -11.65 14.09
CA HIS A 116 -5.55 -12.66 14.79
C HIS A 116 -5.43 -14.05 14.13
N PHE A 117 -5.26 -14.08 12.80
CA PHE A 117 -5.01 -15.30 12.03
C PHE A 117 -3.52 -15.64 11.86
N GLU A 118 -2.61 -14.90 12.51
CA GLU A 118 -1.15 -15.11 12.46
C GLU A 118 -0.59 -15.24 11.03
N THR A 119 -1.22 -14.52 10.11
CA THR A 119 -0.98 -14.63 8.69
C THR A 119 0.22 -13.78 8.26
N LYS A 120 0.99 -14.25 7.29
CA LYS A 120 2.06 -13.44 6.65
C LYS A 120 1.43 -12.40 5.72
N TYR A 121 1.79 -11.13 5.89
CA TYR A 121 1.29 -10.05 5.03
C TYR A 121 2.25 -8.87 4.95
N SER A 122 2.06 -8.05 3.92
CA SER A 122 2.71 -6.77 3.76
C SER A 122 1.69 -5.64 3.66
N VAL A 123 2.06 -4.46 4.13
CA VAL A 123 1.27 -3.24 4.01
C VAL A 123 2.07 -2.22 3.21
N LEU A 124 1.46 -1.69 2.15
CA LEU A 124 1.91 -0.50 1.45
C LEU A 124 0.87 0.62 1.64
N HIS A 125 1.33 1.77 2.09
CA HIS A 125 0.50 2.97 2.20
C HIS A 125 1.28 4.22 1.80
N ASP A 126 0.59 5.32 1.56
CA ASP A 126 1.27 6.61 1.37
C ASP A 126 1.73 7.17 2.73
N SER A 127 2.90 7.80 2.81
CA SER A 127 3.30 8.47 4.05
C SER A 127 2.48 9.73 4.31
N ASP A 128 1.98 10.36 3.23
CA ASP A 128 1.44 11.72 3.24
C ASP A 128 2.43 12.76 3.81
N THR A 129 2.02 14.02 3.84
CA THR A 129 2.76 15.09 4.52
C THR A 129 2.31 15.21 5.99
N PRO A 130 3.24 15.47 6.94
CA PRO A 130 2.92 15.62 8.37
C PRO A 130 1.91 16.73 8.66
N LEU A 131 1.95 17.77 7.84
CA LEU A 131 1.03 18.89 7.90
C LEU A 131 0.02 18.80 6.76
N THR A 132 -1.17 19.31 7.03
CA THR A 132 -2.19 19.56 6.00
C THR A 132 -1.68 20.60 4.99
N ARG A 133 -2.35 20.69 3.83
CA ARG A 133 -1.94 21.57 2.73
C ARG A 133 -1.81 23.05 3.10
N ASP A 134 -2.54 23.50 4.12
CA ASP A 134 -2.47 24.88 4.63
C ASP A 134 -1.24 25.11 5.54
N ALA A 135 -0.45 24.06 5.81
CA ALA A 135 0.68 24.01 6.73
C ALA A 135 0.36 24.44 8.18
N LYS A 136 -0.92 24.52 8.56
CA LYS A 136 -1.36 25.04 9.87
C LYS A 136 -1.75 23.93 10.84
N ARG A 137 -2.16 22.77 10.33
CA ARG A 137 -2.67 21.66 11.16
C ARG A 137 -1.95 20.37 10.85
N SER A 138 -1.79 19.53 11.88
CA SER A 138 -1.33 18.14 11.72
C SER A 138 -2.29 17.36 10.82
N ASN A 139 -1.72 16.53 9.96
CA ASN A 139 -2.47 15.66 9.07
C ASN A 139 -2.95 14.42 9.85
N SER A 140 -4.25 14.13 9.84
CA SER A 140 -4.81 12.94 10.49
C SER A 140 -4.30 11.63 9.89
N ALA A 141 -3.80 11.65 8.65
CA ALA A 141 -3.11 10.53 8.05
C ALA A 141 -1.94 10.05 8.92
N TRP A 142 -1.20 10.96 9.57
CA TRP A 142 -0.04 10.63 10.39
C TRP A 142 -0.41 9.90 11.68
N THR A 143 -1.53 10.28 12.31
CA THR A 143 -2.09 9.49 13.42
C THR A 143 -2.45 8.08 12.96
N THR A 144 -2.97 7.95 11.74
CA THR A 144 -3.34 6.63 11.21
C THR A 144 -2.11 5.80 10.83
N ASN A 145 -1.04 6.42 10.31
CA ASN A 145 0.24 5.76 10.08
C ASN A 145 0.77 5.17 11.39
N GLN A 146 0.78 5.95 12.48
CA GLN A 146 1.17 5.44 13.80
C GLN A 146 0.30 4.25 14.24
N ASN A 147 -1.02 4.33 14.06
CA ASN A 147 -1.91 3.22 14.40
C ASN A 147 -1.61 1.94 13.59
N ILE A 148 -1.25 2.07 12.31
CA ILE A 148 -0.83 0.93 11.48
C ILE A 148 0.47 0.35 12.05
N LEU A 149 1.48 1.18 12.34
CA LEU A 149 2.74 0.77 12.94
C LEU A 149 2.53 0.01 14.26
N ASP A 150 1.72 0.58 15.16
CA ASP A 150 1.43 -0.02 16.45
C ASP A 150 0.81 -1.42 16.28
N LEU A 151 -0.12 -1.57 15.34
CA LEU A 151 -0.78 -2.85 15.10
C LEU A 151 0.11 -3.88 14.41
N VAL A 152 0.90 -3.53 13.40
CA VAL A 152 1.86 -4.50 12.82
C VAL A 152 2.86 -4.96 13.88
N ASN A 153 3.20 -4.07 14.83
CA ASN A 153 4.03 -4.38 15.97
C ASN A 153 3.36 -5.29 17.01
N LEU A 154 2.07 -5.62 16.89
CA LEU A 154 1.42 -6.66 17.69
C LEU A 154 1.49 -8.06 17.09
N HIS A 155 1.93 -8.23 15.84
CA HIS A 155 2.06 -9.57 15.25
C HIS A 155 3.10 -10.41 16.01
N LYS A 156 2.76 -11.67 16.34
CA LYS A 156 3.60 -12.54 17.18
C LYS A 156 4.96 -12.84 16.55
N ASP A 157 4.99 -12.99 15.24
CA ASP A 157 6.19 -13.21 14.45
C ASP A 157 6.44 -11.99 13.56
N LYS A 158 7.44 -11.18 13.90
CA LYS A 158 7.78 -9.94 13.18
C LYS A 158 8.29 -10.21 11.76
N SER A 159 8.89 -11.37 11.51
CA SER A 159 9.40 -11.71 10.18
C SER A 159 8.29 -11.91 9.14
N LYS A 160 7.07 -12.19 9.61
CA LYS A 160 5.87 -12.38 8.78
C LYS A 160 5.19 -11.09 8.37
N VAL A 161 5.62 -9.94 8.87
CA VAL A 161 4.97 -8.65 8.57
C VAL A 161 5.97 -7.65 8.01
N ARG A 162 5.61 -7.02 6.90
CA ARG A 162 6.36 -5.89 6.33
C ARG A 162 5.50 -4.64 6.25
N LEU A 163 6.02 -3.50 6.68
CA LEU A 163 5.33 -2.21 6.61
C LEU A 163 6.17 -1.24 5.76
N VAL A 164 5.63 -0.84 4.61
CA VAL A 164 6.30 0.02 3.64
C VAL A 164 5.43 1.26 3.40
N ALA A 165 6.08 2.42 3.29
CA ALA A 165 5.44 3.67 2.90
C ALA A 165 6.01 4.22 1.59
N SER A 166 5.14 4.64 0.67
CA SER A 166 5.51 5.47 -0.48
C SER A 166 5.69 6.92 -0.03
N ILE A 167 6.75 7.59 -0.50
CA ILE A 167 7.15 8.92 -0.01
C ILE A 167 6.98 10.00 -1.10
N PRO A 168 6.12 11.02 -0.91
CA PRO A 168 5.03 11.06 0.07
C PRO A 168 3.83 10.20 -0.33
N ASN A 169 3.72 9.84 -1.61
CA ASN A 169 2.70 8.97 -2.17
C ASN A 169 3.23 8.20 -3.37
N LEU A 170 2.53 7.14 -3.79
CA LEU A 170 2.95 6.29 -4.89
C LEU A 170 3.20 7.09 -6.18
N GLU A 171 2.31 8.01 -6.54
CA GLU A 171 2.42 8.70 -7.82
C GLU A 171 3.67 9.58 -7.88
N LYS A 172 3.95 10.35 -6.84
CA LYS A 172 5.15 11.18 -6.78
C LYS A 172 6.42 10.32 -6.67
N ALA A 173 6.38 9.23 -5.91
CA ALA A 173 7.51 8.33 -5.71
C ALA A 173 7.95 7.62 -7.01
N PHE A 174 7.00 7.13 -7.80
CA PHE A 174 7.29 6.25 -8.94
C PHE A 174 7.08 6.89 -10.31
N PHE A 175 6.24 7.92 -10.40
CA PHE A 175 5.90 8.57 -11.67
C PHE A 175 6.36 10.03 -11.75
N GLY A 176 6.81 10.62 -10.65
CA GLY A 176 7.34 11.99 -10.61
C GLY A 176 6.30 13.10 -10.77
N GLU A 177 5.03 12.75 -10.99
CA GLU A 177 3.91 13.67 -11.16
C GLU A 177 2.78 13.33 -10.20
N GLU A 178 2.28 14.32 -9.46
CA GLU A 178 1.06 14.17 -8.67
C GLU A 178 -0.15 14.57 -9.53
N VAL A 179 -0.62 13.65 -10.39
CA VAL A 179 -1.83 13.91 -11.17
C VAL A 179 -3.04 13.72 -10.26
N ARG A 180 -3.85 14.78 -10.09
CA ARG A 180 -4.99 14.77 -9.14
C ARG A 180 -6.23 14.07 -9.67
N ASN A 181 -6.45 14.07 -10.98
CA ASN A 181 -7.61 13.48 -11.62
C ASN A 181 -7.27 12.09 -12.17
N GLU A 182 -8.23 11.16 -12.13
CA GLU A 182 -8.12 9.82 -12.76
C GLU A 182 -6.84 9.05 -12.40
N LYS A 183 -6.37 9.21 -11.15
CA LYS A 183 -5.11 8.65 -10.64
C LYS A 183 -4.84 7.20 -11.07
N PRO A 184 -5.78 6.23 -10.94
CA PRO A 184 -5.49 4.85 -11.29
C PRO A 184 -5.28 4.65 -12.80
N TYR A 185 -6.06 5.36 -13.64
CA TYR A 185 -5.91 5.30 -15.09
C TYR A 185 -4.61 5.95 -15.54
N ASN A 186 -4.25 7.10 -14.94
CA ASN A 186 -3.00 7.78 -15.26
C ASN A 186 -1.77 6.97 -14.85
N ALA A 187 -1.80 6.32 -13.68
CA ALA A 187 -0.77 5.38 -13.27
C ALA A 187 -0.58 4.25 -14.30
N LEU A 188 -1.68 3.63 -14.76
CA LEU A 188 -1.63 2.63 -15.84
C LEU A 188 -1.03 3.18 -17.13
N MET A 189 -1.46 4.36 -17.55
CA MET A 189 -0.97 4.98 -18.78
C MET A 189 0.54 5.26 -18.69
N MET A 190 1.02 5.79 -17.57
CA MET A 190 2.44 6.03 -17.32
C MET A 190 3.25 4.73 -17.30
N MET A 191 2.73 3.68 -16.68
CA MET A 191 3.35 2.35 -16.65
C MET A 191 3.35 1.66 -18.01
N SER A 192 2.31 1.88 -18.82
CA SER A 192 2.22 1.28 -20.16
C SER A 192 3.16 1.91 -21.19
N LYS A 193 3.56 3.18 -20.96
CA LYS A 193 4.42 3.94 -21.87
C LYS A 193 5.91 3.90 -21.50
N ASN A 194 6.26 3.46 -20.28
CA ASN A 194 7.62 3.53 -19.77
C ASN A 194 8.01 2.23 -19.05
N ASP A 195 8.86 1.45 -19.69
CA ASP A 195 9.39 0.18 -19.19
C ASP A 195 10.18 0.32 -17.87
N ALA A 196 10.75 1.50 -17.59
CA ALA A 196 11.44 1.73 -16.32
C ALA A 196 10.44 1.87 -15.15
N ASN A 197 9.28 2.49 -15.38
CA ASN A 197 8.26 2.68 -14.35
C ASN A 197 7.64 1.34 -13.94
N ILE A 198 7.32 0.48 -14.91
CA ILE A 198 6.81 -0.87 -14.61
C ILE A 198 7.84 -1.71 -13.83
N LYS A 199 9.13 -1.65 -14.19
CA LYS A 199 10.18 -2.37 -13.47
C LYS A 199 10.28 -1.96 -12.01
N LYS A 200 10.20 -0.66 -11.70
CA LYS A 200 10.17 -0.18 -10.31
C LYS A 200 8.95 -0.69 -9.53
N ILE A 201 7.78 -0.75 -10.17
CA ILE A 201 6.57 -1.30 -9.56
C ILE A 201 6.69 -2.82 -9.35
N GLU A 202 7.32 -3.55 -10.27
CA GLU A 202 7.62 -4.98 -10.08
C GLU A 202 8.62 -5.22 -8.95
N GLU A 203 9.66 -4.39 -8.84
CA GLU A 203 10.63 -4.44 -7.74
C GLU A 203 9.96 -4.15 -6.40
N LEU A 204 9.08 -3.14 -6.36
CA LEU A 204 8.26 -2.85 -5.19
C LEU A 204 7.40 -4.06 -4.82
N LEU A 205 6.66 -4.62 -5.77
CA LEU A 205 5.81 -5.79 -5.50
C LEU A 205 6.64 -6.99 -5.04
N LEU A 206 7.79 -7.24 -5.66
CA LEU A 206 8.71 -8.30 -5.26
C LEU A 206 9.20 -8.11 -3.83
N SER A 207 9.52 -6.88 -3.42
CA SER A 207 9.90 -6.57 -2.04
C SER A 207 8.78 -6.79 -1.03
N LEU A 208 7.52 -6.62 -1.44
CA LEU A 208 6.37 -6.85 -0.57
C LEU A 208 6.06 -8.35 -0.41
N ILE A 209 6.47 -9.21 -1.32
CA ILE A 209 6.22 -10.66 -1.22
C ILE A 209 7.43 -11.44 -0.67
N ASP A 210 8.65 -10.92 -0.91
CA ASP A 210 9.92 -11.42 -0.39
C ASP A 210 10.57 -10.35 0.51
N HIS A 211 10.42 -10.53 1.82
CA HIS A 211 10.89 -9.59 2.83
C HIS A 211 12.43 -9.50 2.90
N THR A 212 13.16 -10.40 2.22
CA THR A 212 14.63 -10.33 2.12
C THR A 212 15.12 -9.32 1.09
N LYS A 213 14.25 -8.86 0.20
CA LYS A 213 14.58 -7.88 -0.84
C LYS A 213 14.53 -6.46 -0.30
N HIS A 214 15.36 -5.58 -0.83
CA HIS A 214 15.28 -4.15 -0.52
C HIS A 214 14.07 -3.50 -1.21
N THR A 215 13.53 -2.47 -0.57
CA THR A 215 12.52 -1.60 -1.16
C THR A 215 13.16 -0.68 -2.21
N PRO A 216 12.54 -0.41 -3.37
CA PRO A 216 13.07 0.52 -4.35
C PRO A 216 13.02 1.98 -3.87
N ASP A 217 13.78 2.85 -4.53
CA ASP A 217 13.77 4.29 -4.26
C ASP A 217 12.35 4.88 -4.38
N GLY A 218 12.04 5.85 -3.50
CA GLY A 218 10.73 6.48 -3.42
C GLY A 218 9.77 5.81 -2.43
N CYS A 219 10.14 4.65 -1.89
CA CYS A 219 9.45 4.06 -0.74
C CYS A 219 10.46 3.59 0.31
N MET A 220 9.98 3.32 1.51
CA MET A 220 10.82 2.79 2.57
C MET A 220 10.04 1.87 3.51
N GLU A 221 10.72 0.84 3.99
CA GLU A 221 10.33 0.17 5.21
C GLU A 221 10.65 1.05 6.41
N TRP A 222 9.76 1.08 7.40
CA TRP A 222 9.88 1.96 8.56
C TRP A 222 9.39 1.28 9.82
N THR A 223 10.08 1.56 10.94
CA THR A 223 9.75 0.98 12.25
C THR A 223 9.46 2.04 13.31
N ASN A 224 9.71 3.30 12.97
CA ASN A 224 9.49 4.46 13.82
C ASN A 224 8.91 5.60 12.98
N ILE A 225 7.88 6.27 13.50
CA ILE A 225 7.25 7.42 12.84
C ILE A 225 8.22 8.58 12.58
N MET A 226 9.28 8.70 13.39
CA MET A 226 10.33 9.71 13.19
C MET A 226 11.19 9.39 11.96
N GLU A 227 11.50 8.11 11.70
CA GLU A 227 12.22 7.71 10.47
C GLU A 227 11.39 8.07 9.23
N LEU A 228 10.08 7.81 9.30
CA LEU A 228 9.16 8.18 8.24
C LEU A 228 9.13 9.71 8.05
N LYS A 229 9.08 10.47 9.14
CA LYS A 229 9.09 11.95 9.12
C LYS A 229 10.33 12.50 8.45
N ASP A 230 11.50 12.04 8.87
CA ASP A 230 12.77 12.49 8.31
C ASP A 230 12.85 12.17 6.81
N ALA A 231 12.30 11.03 6.37
CA ALA A 231 12.27 10.68 4.95
C ALA A 231 11.35 11.59 4.14
N VAL A 232 10.16 11.92 4.65
CA VAL A 232 9.25 12.88 3.99
C VAL A 232 9.89 14.26 3.89
N GLU A 233 10.52 14.75 4.96
CA GLU A 233 11.18 16.05 4.99
C GLU A 233 12.38 16.11 4.03
N ARG A 234 13.21 15.05 3.98
CA ARG A 234 14.30 14.94 2.99
C ARG A 234 13.78 14.95 1.56
N ALA A 235 12.72 14.19 1.26
CA ALA A 235 12.13 14.15 -0.07
C ALA A 235 11.52 15.49 -0.50
N ALA A 236 10.92 16.23 0.45
CA ALA A 236 10.42 17.58 0.22
C ALA A 236 11.57 18.55 -0.11
N ALA A 237 12.63 18.56 0.69
CA ALA A 237 13.80 19.42 0.47
C ALA A 237 14.46 19.16 -0.90
N LEU A 238 14.63 17.89 -1.29
CA LEU A 238 15.16 17.53 -2.62
C LEU A 238 14.26 18.01 -3.77
N SER A 239 12.93 17.96 -3.58
CA SER A 239 11.99 18.48 -4.58
C SER A 239 12.12 19.99 -4.76
N GLU A 240 12.30 20.74 -3.67
CA GLU A 240 12.45 22.21 -3.68
C GLU A 240 13.76 22.65 -4.37
N ILE A 241 14.86 21.94 -4.11
CA ILE A 241 16.15 22.18 -4.78
C ILE A 241 15.99 21.96 -6.29
N ALA A 242 15.40 20.82 -6.70
CA ALA A 242 15.20 20.51 -8.11
C ALA A 242 14.27 21.50 -8.85
N SER A 243 13.27 22.07 -8.18
CA SER A 243 12.45 23.15 -8.76
C SER A 243 13.24 24.44 -8.93
N THR A 244 14.08 24.80 -7.95
CA THR A 244 14.89 26.02 -7.98
C THR A 244 15.94 25.96 -9.10
N GLU A 245 16.60 24.81 -9.26
CA GLU A 245 17.57 24.59 -10.34
C GLU A 245 16.92 24.63 -11.74
N LYS A 246 15.69 24.12 -11.88
CA LYS A 246 14.92 24.23 -13.13
C LYS A 246 14.55 25.68 -13.45
N GLU A 247 14.15 26.47 -12.46
CA GLU A 247 13.84 27.90 -12.68
C GLU A 247 15.07 28.70 -13.12
N ILE A 248 16.24 28.41 -12.54
CA ILE A 248 17.51 29.02 -12.93
C ILE A 248 17.88 28.62 -14.37
N ALA A 249 17.74 27.35 -14.73
CA ALA A 249 18.05 26.87 -16.09
C ALA A 249 17.12 27.41 -17.18
N VAL A 250 15.87 27.76 -16.85
CA VAL A 250 14.91 28.39 -17.77
C VAL A 250 15.14 29.90 -17.88
N GLY A 251 15.74 30.53 -16.87
CA GLY A 251 16.11 31.95 -16.86
C GLY A 251 17.36 32.31 -17.69
N GLU A 252 18.14 31.33 -18.14
CA GLU A 252 19.36 31.51 -18.94
C GLU A 252 19.15 31.23 -20.45
N GLU A 253 17.96 31.47 -21.01
CA GLU A 253 17.85 31.55 -22.49
C GLU A 253 18.59 32.81 -23.01
N PRO A 254 19.56 32.67 -23.93
CA PRO A 254 20.33 33.82 -24.41
C PRO A 254 19.41 34.76 -25.21
N PRO A 255 19.58 36.08 -25.11
CA PRO A 255 18.73 37.04 -25.79
C PRO A 255 18.77 36.77 -27.30
N SER A 256 17.59 36.60 -27.88
CA SER A 256 17.40 36.41 -29.32
C SER A 256 18.22 37.46 -30.07
N LYS A 257 19.17 37.02 -30.89
CA LYS A 257 19.87 37.92 -31.82
C LYS A 257 18.84 38.46 -32.81
N ILE A 258 18.32 39.66 -32.52
CA ILE A 258 17.55 40.44 -33.47
C ILE A 258 18.51 40.82 -34.60
N GLY A 259 18.43 40.06 -35.70
CA GLY A 259 19.13 40.40 -36.94
C GLY A 259 18.59 41.70 -37.50
N HIS A 260 19.35 42.78 -37.31
CA HIS A 260 19.23 43.98 -38.13
C HIS A 260 19.84 43.68 -39.51
N ASN A 261 18.99 43.36 -40.48
CA ASN A 261 19.34 43.57 -41.88
C ASN A 261 18.92 44.99 -42.26
N ARG A 262 19.91 45.88 -42.38
CA ARG A 262 19.76 47.18 -43.07
C ARG A 262 20.74 47.20 -44.24
N ALA A 263 20.18 47.62 -45.38
CA ALA A 263 20.77 47.93 -46.68
C ALA A 263 21.20 46.74 -47.54
#